data_AF-A0A3G6ML07-F1
#
_entry.id   AF-A0A3G6ML07-F1
#
_cell.length_a   1.000
_cell.length_b   1.000
_cell.length_c   1.000
_cell.angle_alpha   90.00
_cell.angle_beta   90.00
_cell.angle_gamma   90.00
#
_symmetry.space_group_name_H-M   'P 1'
#
loop_
_entity.id
_entity.type
_entity.pdbx_description
1 polymer ?
#
loop_
_entity_poly.entity_id
_entity_poly.type
_entity_poly.pdbx_seq_one_letter_code
_entity_poly.pdbx_strand_id
1 'polypeptide(L)'
;MKDKNDGNILFYVALAILVIFGVLGSTYMIQSSEADRGTFGDMFGFANALFTGLSVIGLIATILLQRKDLNHQRDELHRQNIANFRQNFENTFFNMINVHHQIVNAMTLTYSETNRHSITVPVVVNARGVFRYLFGIIYKSLNTVGDNFHKIYKEQYLHYNYHLDHYYNNFYEVIKFIDESDLIDNKLKNRYSEILSSQLSEHEKLMIFYHIIYYPSRGLKNLVEKYDLIKNFNYDNTVSDFLLSKYSPKLD
;
A
#
# COMPACT_ATOMS: atom_id res chain seq x y z
N MET A 1 24.80 -6.67 15.97
CA MET A 1 26.04 -7.10 16.65
C MET A 1 26.97 -7.60 15.57
N LYS A 2 28.04 -6.86 15.30
CA LYS A 2 28.97 -7.12 14.19
C LYS A 2 29.99 -8.14 14.68
N ASP A 3 30.08 -9.24 13.95
CA ASP A 3 30.97 -10.36 14.18
C ASP A 3 32.41 -9.87 14.39
N LYS A 4 32.99 -10.28 15.51
CA LYS A 4 34.34 -9.90 15.93
C LYS A 4 35.08 -11.20 16.29
N ASN A 5 35.04 -12.18 15.39
CA ASN A 5 35.76 -13.44 15.58
C ASN A 5 36.48 -13.97 14.34
N ASP A 6 36.55 -13.19 13.26
CA ASP A 6 37.34 -13.53 12.05
C ASP A 6 38.87 -13.51 12.30
N GLY A 7 39.31 -13.10 13.50
CA GLY A 7 40.72 -12.80 13.80
C GLY A 7 41.66 -14.00 13.95
N ASN A 8 41.17 -15.22 14.18
CA ASN A 8 42.05 -16.34 14.58
C ASN A 8 41.99 -17.56 13.66
N ILE A 9 41.20 -17.55 12.59
CA ILE A 9 41.07 -18.71 11.69
C ILE A 9 42.43 -19.09 11.08
N LEU A 10 43.20 -18.10 10.60
CA LEU A 10 44.54 -18.31 10.05
C LEU A 10 45.52 -18.90 11.09
N PHE A 11 45.42 -18.50 12.35
CA PHE A 11 46.24 -19.02 13.44
C PHE A 11 45.92 -20.49 13.74
N TYR A 12 44.64 -20.86 13.83
CA TYR A 12 44.23 -22.25 14.05
C TYR A 12 44.59 -23.15 12.86
N VAL A 13 44.49 -22.65 11.63
CA VAL A 13 44.94 -23.37 10.43
C VAL A 13 46.45 -23.59 10.46
N ALA A 14 47.23 -22.56 10.77
CA ALA A 14 48.69 -22.69 10.90
C ALA A 14 49.08 -23.68 12.01
N LEU A 15 48.41 -23.62 13.17
CA LEU A 15 48.63 -24.55 14.28
C LEU A 15 48.29 -26.00 13.87
N ALA A 16 47.18 -26.23 13.18
CA ALA A 16 46.80 -27.56 12.70
C ALA A 16 47.83 -28.12 11.70
N ILE A 17 48.31 -27.29 10.76
CA ILE A 17 49.37 -27.68 9.81
C ILE A 17 50.65 -28.06 10.57
N LEU A 18 51.06 -27.27 11.56
CA LEU A 18 52.28 -27.51 12.34
C LEU A 18 52.18 -28.81 13.16
N VAL A 19 51.00 -29.09 13.75
CA VAL A 19 50.73 -30.35 14.45
C VAL A 19 50.78 -31.55 13.50
N ILE A 20 50.17 -31.44 12.30
CA ILE A 20 50.21 -32.51 11.29
C ILE A 20 51.66 -32.80 10.85
N PHE A 21 52.44 -31.76 10.52
CA PHE A 21 53.86 -31.93 10.16
C PHE A 21 54.71 -32.46 11.31
N GLY A 22 54.43 -32.06 12.55
CA GLY A 22 55.10 -32.57 13.75
C GLY A 22 54.85 -34.06 13.98
N VAL A 23 53.61 -34.52 13.81
CA VAL A 23 53.24 -35.94 13.91
C VAL A 23 53.86 -36.76 12.76
N LEU A 24 53.86 -36.24 11.53
CA LEU A 24 54.49 -36.91 10.38
C LEU A 24 56.03 -36.96 10.49
N GLY A 25 56.65 -35.88 10.96
CA GLY A 25 58.10 -35.82 11.15
C GLY A 25 58.60 -36.70 12.30
N SER A 26 57.87 -36.75 13.42
CA SER A 26 58.20 -37.62 14.55
C SER A 26 58.07 -39.10 14.21
N THR A 27 57.03 -39.50 13.47
CA THR A 27 56.87 -40.88 12.99
C THR A 27 57.96 -41.28 11.98
N TYR A 28 58.38 -40.37 11.09
CA TYR A 28 59.50 -40.59 10.17
C TYR A 28 60.85 -40.83 10.89
N MET A 29 61.09 -40.12 12.00
CA MET A 29 62.34 -40.24 12.77
C MET A 29 62.41 -41.49 13.67
N ILE A 30 61.27 -42.04 14.09
CA ILE A 30 61.20 -43.19 15.03
C ILE A 30 61.28 -44.55 14.30
N GLN A 31 60.86 -44.63 13.02
CA GLN A 31 60.84 -45.88 12.26
C GLN A 31 61.99 -46.00 11.25
N SER A 32 62.95 -46.88 11.56
CA SER A 32 64.16 -47.16 10.76
C SER A 32 64.09 -48.43 9.88
N SER A 33 63.04 -49.25 9.97
CA SER A 33 62.82 -50.45 9.12
C SER A 33 61.61 -50.27 8.17
N GLU A 34 61.68 -50.79 6.94
CA GLU A 34 60.55 -50.73 5.99
C GLU A 34 59.34 -51.57 6.43
N ALA A 35 59.58 -52.67 7.17
CA ALA A 35 58.53 -53.57 7.64
C ALA A 35 57.64 -52.93 8.73
N ASP A 36 58.22 -52.17 9.66
CA ASP A 36 57.45 -51.50 10.74
C ASP A 36 56.59 -50.33 10.22
N ARG A 37 56.99 -49.73 9.08
CA ARG A 37 56.26 -48.65 8.42
C ARG A 37 54.94 -49.12 7.81
N GLY A 38 54.92 -50.32 7.24
CA GLY A 38 53.70 -50.95 6.71
C GLY A 38 52.67 -51.23 7.80
N THR A 39 53.10 -51.87 8.90
CA THR A 39 52.23 -52.25 10.01
C THR A 39 51.63 -51.05 10.75
N PHE A 40 52.39 -49.95 10.85
CA PHE A 40 51.88 -48.70 11.43
C PHE A 40 50.85 -48.05 10.50
N GLY A 41 51.09 -48.02 9.18
CA GLY A 41 50.11 -47.58 8.19
C GLY A 41 48.78 -48.35 8.28
N ASP A 42 48.84 -49.67 8.50
CA ASP A 42 47.65 -50.53 8.67
C ASP A 42 46.84 -50.17 9.93
N MET A 43 47.48 -49.77 11.04
CA MET A 43 46.78 -49.30 12.25
C MET A 43 46.07 -47.96 12.03
N PHE A 44 46.63 -47.08 11.20
CA PHE A 44 46.00 -45.80 10.84
C PHE A 44 44.94 -45.94 9.75
N GLY A 45 44.91 -47.04 9.00
CA GLY A 45 43.88 -47.32 7.99
C GLY A 45 42.47 -47.33 8.58
N PHE A 46 42.28 -47.98 9.75
CA PHE A 46 41.01 -47.97 10.48
C PHE A 46 40.62 -46.58 10.98
N ALA A 47 41.59 -45.85 11.57
CA ALA A 47 41.36 -44.49 12.06
C ALA A 47 40.99 -43.53 10.92
N ASN A 48 41.64 -43.65 9.75
CA ASN A 48 41.37 -42.84 8.57
C ASN A 48 39.97 -43.13 7.98
N ALA A 49 39.58 -44.40 7.91
CA ALA A 49 38.24 -44.80 7.48
C ALA A 49 37.16 -44.25 8.43
N LEU A 50 37.40 -44.32 9.75
CA LEU A 50 36.49 -43.77 10.75
C LEU A 50 36.36 -42.24 10.65
N PHE A 51 37.49 -41.54 10.52
CA PHE A 51 37.50 -40.08 10.41
C PHE A 51 36.83 -39.59 9.11
N THR A 52 37.03 -40.32 8.01
CA THR A 52 36.34 -40.05 6.74
C THR A 52 34.84 -40.25 6.87
N GLY A 53 34.39 -41.35 7.49
CA GLY A 53 32.97 -41.60 7.75
C GLY A 53 32.33 -40.52 8.63
N LEU A 54 33.00 -40.13 9.73
CA LEU A 54 32.57 -39.05 10.60
C LEU A 54 32.53 -37.69 9.89
N SER A 55 33.48 -37.41 9.01
CA SER A 55 33.52 -36.18 8.22
C SER A 55 32.35 -36.10 7.24
N VAL A 56 31.98 -37.23 6.60
CA VAL A 56 30.78 -37.30 5.74
C VAL A 56 29.51 -37.11 6.56
N ILE A 57 29.41 -37.72 7.75
CA ILE A 57 28.27 -37.50 8.66
C ILE A 57 28.17 -36.03 9.07
N GLY A 58 29.29 -35.41 9.44
CA GLY A 58 29.38 -33.99 9.77
C GLY A 58 28.92 -33.11 8.60
N LEU A 59 29.42 -33.38 7.39
CA LEU A 59 29.02 -32.67 6.17
C LEU A 59 27.51 -32.81 5.89
N ILE A 60 26.96 -34.01 6.00
CA ILE A 60 25.53 -34.27 5.83
C ILE A 60 24.73 -33.47 6.87
N ALA A 61 25.14 -33.50 8.14
CA ALA A 61 24.50 -32.73 9.20
C ALA A 61 24.52 -31.22 8.90
N THR A 62 25.65 -30.69 8.42
CA THR A 62 25.76 -29.28 7.99
C THR A 62 24.83 -28.97 6.83
N ILE A 63 24.75 -29.82 5.80
CA ILE A 63 23.84 -29.62 4.65
C ILE A 63 22.38 -29.62 5.12
N LEU A 64 22.01 -30.50 6.05
CA LEU A 64 20.65 -30.55 6.61
C LEU A 64 20.31 -29.28 7.39
N LEU A 65 21.24 -28.76 8.19
CA LEU A 65 21.08 -27.49 8.90
C LEU A 65 20.95 -26.31 7.93
N GLN A 66 21.84 -26.21 6.93
CA GLN A 66 21.79 -25.16 5.91
C GLN A 66 20.47 -25.16 5.13
N ARG A 67 19.95 -26.35 4.78
CA ARG A 67 18.65 -26.47 4.10
C ARG A 67 17.51 -25.96 4.97
N LYS A 68 17.55 -26.23 6.28
CA LYS A 68 16.54 -25.74 7.23
C LYS A 68 16.59 -24.21 7.34
N ASP A 69 17.78 -23.63 7.46
CA ASP A 69 17.96 -22.18 7.54
C ASP A 69 17.51 -21.48 6.25
N LEU A 70 17.83 -22.04 5.08
CA LEU A 70 17.36 -21.53 3.78
C LEU A 70 15.83 -21.54 3.68
N ASN A 71 15.17 -22.57 4.18
CA ASN A 71 13.71 -22.62 4.21
C ASN A 71 13.13 -21.51 5.11
N HIS A 72 13.70 -21.33 6.31
CA HIS A 72 13.26 -20.25 7.21
C HIS A 72 13.48 -18.86 6.59
N GLN A 73 14.62 -18.63 5.93
CA GLN A 73 14.90 -17.38 5.22
C GLN A 73 13.91 -17.14 4.09
N ARG A 74 13.55 -18.17 3.31
CA ARG A 74 12.53 -18.05 2.26
C ARG A 74 11.17 -17.63 2.80
N ASP A 75 10.74 -18.24 3.91
CA ASP A 75 9.46 -17.91 4.56
C ASP A 75 9.45 -16.47 5.10
N GLU A 76 10.56 -16.04 5.70
CA GLU A 76 10.71 -14.67 6.20
C GLU A 76 10.71 -13.65 5.06
N LEU A 77 11.48 -13.89 3.99
CA LEU A 77 11.48 -13.04 2.79
C LEU A 77 10.09 -12.95 2.16
N HIS A 78 9.36 -14.07 2.08
CA HIS A 78 8.00 -14.07 1.56
C HIS A 78 7.05 -13.20 2.41
N ARG A 79 7.11 -13.33 3.73
CA ARG A 79 6.33 -12.47 4.65
C ARG A 79 6.73 -10.99 4.52
N GLN A 80 8.02 -10.72 4.39
CA GLN A 80 8.53 -9.37 4.21
C GLN A 80 8.04 -8.75 2.89
N ASN A 81 8.04 -9.51 1.80
CA ASN A 81 7.52 -9.05 0.52
C ASN A 81 6.03 -8.69 0.62
N ILE A 82 5.20 -9.54 1.24
CA ILE A 82 3.77 -9.24 1.44
C ILE A 82 3.59 -7.96 2.27
N ALA A 83 4.35 -7.82 3.36
CA ALA A 83 4.29 -6.62 4.20
C ALA A 83 4.73 -5.36 3.42
N ASN A 84 5.78 -5.48 2.59
CA ASN A 84 6.28 -4.40 1.75
C ASN A 84 5.24 -3.98 0.69
N PHE A 85 4.60 -4.94 0.01
CA PHE A 85 3.53 -4.64 -0.94
C PHE A 85 2.38 -3.88 -0.30
N ARG A 86 1.96 -4.31 0.90
CA ARG A 86 0.93 -3.61 1.66
C ARG A 86 1.36 -2.18 2.03
N GLN A 87 2.59 -2.01 2.50
CA GLN A 87 3.13 -0.70 2.83
C GLN A 87 3.19 0.22 1.60
N ASN A 88 3.61 -0.30 0.45
CA ASN A 88 3.64 0.46 -0.81
C ASN A 88 2.24 0.87 -1.25
N PHE A 89 1.25 -0.02 -1.13
CA PHE A 89 -0.15 0.30 -1.38
C PHE A 89 -0.63 1.43 -0.45
N GLU A 90 -0.43 1.29 0.86
CA GLU A 90 -0.84 2.29 1.86
C GLU A 90 -0.18 3.65 1.60
N ASN A 91 1.12 3.66 1.30
CA ASN A 91 1.85 4.88 0.95
C ASN A 91 1.25 5.57 -0.28
N THR A 92 1.00 4.82 -1.37
CA THR A 92 0.39 5.37 -2.58
C THR A 92 -1.03 5.88 -2.30
N PHE A 93 -1.85 5.10 -1.58
CA PHE A 93 -3.21 5.48 -1.19
C PHE A 93 -3.24 6.80 -0.41
N PHE A 94 -2.44 6.92 0.66
CA PHE A 94 -2.40 8.14 1.47
C PHE A 94 -1.80 9.32 0.69
N ASN A 95 -0.85 9.08 -0.22
CA ASN A 95 -0.37 10.12 -1.13
C ASN A 95 -1.48 10.60 -2.07
N MET A 96 -2.31 9.71 -2.61
CA MET A 96 -3.45 10.10 -3.45
C MET A 96 -4.49 10.89 -2.66
N ILE A 97 -4.76 10.55 -1.39
CA ILE A 97 -5.59 11.37 -0.48
C ILE A 97 -4.96 12.75 -0.25
N ASN A 98 -3.65 12.82 -0.05
CA ASN A 98 -2.97 14.11 0.13
C ASN A 98 -3.09 14.98 -1.12
N VAL A 99 -2.92 14.40 -2.31
CA VAL A 99 -3.18 15.10 -3.58
C VAL A 99 -4.64 15.55 -3.68
N HIS A 100 -5.59 14.70 -3.25
CA HIS A 100 -7.01 15.07 -3.20
C HIS A 100 -7.24 16.30 -2.31
N HIS A 101 -6.68 16.31 -1.11
CA HIS A 101 -6.74 17.46 -0.21
C HIS A 101 -6.06 18.70 -0.79
N GLN A 102 -4.95 18.56 -1.51
CA GLN A 102 -4.29 19.67 -2.19
C GLN A 102 -5.18 20.27 -3.29
N ILE A 103 -5.85 19.43 -4.08
CA ILE A 103 -6.82 19.87 -5.10
C ILE A 103 -7.94 20.66 -4.42
N VAL A 104 -8.54 20.11 -3.36
CA VAL A 104 -9.59 20.79 -2.60
C VAL A 104 -9.08 22.12 -2.05
N ASN A 105 -7.92 22.15 -1.41
CA ASN A 105 -7.38 23.36 -0.79
C ASN A 105 -6.95 24.43 -1.81
N ALA A 106 -6.59 24.04 -3.02
CA ALA A 106 -6.26 24.95 -4.12
C ALA A 106 -7.50 25.54 -4.81
N MET A 107 -8.70 25.02 -4.53
CA MET A 107 -9.92 25.58 -5.11
C MET A 107 -10.17 27.00 -4.60
N THR A 108 -10.43 27.90 -5.53
CA THR A 108 -10.86 29.26 -5.25
C THR A 108 -11.95 29.66 -6.24
N LEU A 109 -12.95 30.37 -5.75
CA LEU A 109 -14.04 30.91 -6.55
C LEU A 109 -14.30 32.35 -6.13
N THR A 110 -14.30 33.25 -7.11
CA THR A 110 -14.61 34.66 -6.91
C THR A 110 -15.97 34.97 -7.51
N TYR A 111 -16.87 35.54 -6.72
CA TYR A 111 -18.16 36.03 -7.18
C TYR A 111 -18.42 37.44 -6.66
N SER A 112 -19.35 38.15 -7.29
CA SER A 112 -19.73 39.50 -6.88
C SER A 112 -21.00 39.46 -6.04
N GLU A 113 -21.00 40.15 -4.90
CA GLU A 113 -22.16 40.28 -4.03
C GLU A 113 -22.53 41.75 -3.86
N THR A 114 -23.81 42.08 -4.06
CA THR A 114 -24.33 43.43 -3.87
C THR A 114 -24.84 43.56 -2.44
N ASN A 115 -24.18 44.42 -1.66
CA ASN A 115 -24.62 44.68 -0.28
C ASN A 115 -25.90 45.53 -0.26
N ARG A 116 -26.56 45.65 0.90
CA ARG A 116 -27.78 46.44 1.15
C ARG A 116 -27.69 47.91 0.69
N HIS A 117 -26.47 48.43 0.53
CA HIS A 117 -26.19 49.79 0.05
C HIS A 117 -25.97 49.87 -1.48
N SER A 118 -26.34 48.83 -2.25
CA SER A 118 -26.12 48.75 -3.72
C SER A 118 -24.65 48.78 -4.15
N ILE A 119 -23.72 48.50 -3.24
CA ILE A 119 -22.29 48.40 -3.53
C ILE A 119 -21.97 46.95 -3.88
N THR A 120 -21.39 46.73 -5.06
CA THR A 120 -20.92 45.41 -5.51
C THR A 120 -19.49 45.20 -5.01
N VAL A 121 -19.29 44.16 -4.21
CA VAL A 121 -17.96 43.78 -3.71
C VAL A 121 -17.58 42.38 -4.18
N PRO A 122 -16.30 42.13 -4.54
CA PRO A 122 -15.83 40.78 -4.83
C PRO A 122 -15.72 39.99 -3.54
N VAL A 123 -16.32 38.81 -3.52
CA VAL A 123 -16.23 37.81 -2.44
C VAL A 123 -15.43 36.63 -2.97
N VAL A 124 -14.39 36.25 -2.23
CA VAL A 124 -13.54 35.10 -2.54
C VAL A 124 -13.88 33.97 -1.59
N VAL A 125 -14.16 32.80 -2.15
CA VAL A 125 -14.43 31.57 -1.41
C VAL A 125 -13.32 30.58 -1.70
N ASN A 126 -12.79 29.96 -0.64
CA ASN A 126 -11.64 29.06 -0.75
C ASN A 126 -12.00 27.65 -0.28
N ALA A 127 -11.28 26.68 -0.83
CA ALA A 127 -11.30 25.28 -0.44
C ALA A 127 -12.71 24.68 -0.33
N ARG A 128 -13.03 24.06 0.81
CA ARG A 128 -14.36 23.46 1.08
C ARG A 128 -15.51 24.46 1.01
N GLY A 129 -15.23 25.76 1.19
CA GLY A 129 -16.22 26.81 1.00
C GLY A 129 -16.79 26.84 -0.42
N VAL A 130 -16.00 26.46 -1.43
CA VAL A 130 -16.42 26.44 -2.84
C VAL A 130 -17.59 25.47 -3.02
N PHE A 131 -17.51 24.27 -2.43
CA PHE A 131 -18.60 23.28 -2.47
C PHE A 131 -19.87 23.81 -1.79
N ARG A 132 -19.73 24.49 -0.65
CA ARG A 132 -20.87 25.12 0.04
C ARG A 132 -21.53 26.20 -0.81
N TYR A 133 -20.73 27.05 -1.45
CA TYR A 133 -21.24 28.11 -2.32
C TYR A 133 -21.96 27.54 -3.55
N LEU A 134 -21.33 26.60 -4.25
CA LEU A 134 -21.92 25.94 -5.43
C LEU A 134 -23.20 25.19 -5.07
N PHE A 135 -23.20 24.49 -3.93
CA PHE A 135 -24.40 23.85 -3.42
C PHE A 135 -25.51 24.87 -3.11
N GLY A 136 -25.19 26.03 -2.53
CA GLY A 136 -26.15 27.10 -2.28
C GLY A 136 -26.83 27.64 -3.54
N ILE A 137 -26.08 27.79 -4.65
CA ILE A 137 -26.64 28.17 -5.96
C ILE A 137 -27.63 27.11 -6.44
N ILE A 138 -27.23 25.84 -6.35
CA ILE A 138 -28.05 24.69 -6.77
C ILE A 138 -29.33 24.63 -5.94
N TYR A 139 -29.23 24.73 -4.62
CA TYR A 139 -30.36 24.66 -3.70
C TYR A 139 -31.36 25.82 -3.88
N LYS A 140 -30.86 27.04 -4.10
CA LYS A 140 -31.74 28.18 -4.41
C LYS A 140 -32.49 27.97 -5.73
N SER A 141 -31.80 27.42 -6.73
CA SER A 141 -32.38 27.16 -8.04
C SER A 141 -33.41 26.02 -8.02
N LEU A 142 -33.18 24.99 -7.21
CA LEU A 142 -34.14 23.92 -6.90
C LEU A 142 -35.49 24.49 -6.43
N ASN A 143 -35.44 25.39 -5.44
CA ASN A 143 -36.65 25.99 -4.87
C ASN A 143 -37.38 26.95 -5.81
N THR A 144 -36.72 27.43 -6.88
CA THR A 144 -37.27 28.47 -7.75
C THR A 144 -37.88 27.91 -9.04
N VAL A 145 -37.43 26.73 -9.51
CA VAL A 145 -37.71 26.26 -10.89
C VAL A 145 -38.48 24.92 -10.93
N GLY A 146 -38.77 24.30 -9.78
CA GLY A 146 -39.48 23.01 -9.71
C GLY A 146 -38.65 21.83 -10.26
N ASP A 147 -39.30 20.75 -10.71
CA ASP A 147 -38.70 19.46 -11.12
C ASP A 147 -37.63 19.52 -12.25
N ASN A 148 -37.34 20.69 -12.80
CA ASN A 148 -36.36 20.90 -13.88
C ASN A 148 -34.89 20.96 -13.39
N PHE A 149 -34.56 20.23 -12.32
CA PHE A 149 -33.20 20.18 -11.77
C PHE A 149 -32.17 19.72 -12.81
N HIS A 150 -32.53 18.79 -13.68
CA HIS A 150 -31.64 18.32 -14.76
C HIS A 150 -31.14 19.48 -15.63
N LYS A 151 -32.03 20.41 -15.98
CA LYS A 151 -31.72 21.55 -16.82
C LYS A 151 -30.82 22.55 -16.09
N ILE A 152 -31.13 22.84 -14.82
CA ILE A 152 -30.33 23.75 -13.99
C ILE A 152 -28.92 23.21 -13.78
N TYR A 153 -28.81 21.92 -13.41
CA TYR A 153 -27.52 21.27 -13.23
C TYR A 153 -26.72 21.26 -14.53
N LYS A 154 -27.35 20.99 -15.67
CA LYS A 154 -26.64 20.97 -16.95
C LYS A 154 -26.29 22.37 -17.49
N GLU A 155 -27.12 23.38 -17.30
CA GLU A 155 -26.93 24.70 -17.91
C GLU A 155 -26.16 25.67 -17.01
N GLN A 156 -26.41 25.65 -15.69
CA GLN A 156 -25.77 26.59 -14.77
C GLN A 156 -24.52 26.02 -14.13
N TYR A 157 -24.52 24.73 -13.77
CA TYR A 157 -23.40 24.16 -13.03
C TYR A 157 -22.22 23.77 -13.93
N LEU A 158 -22.46 23.27 -15.15
CA LEU A 158 -21.36 23.00 -16.11
C LEU A 158 -20.49 24.23 -16.40
N HIS A 159 -21.06 25.44 -16.32
CA HIS A 159 -20.30 26.68 -16.52
C HIS A 159 -19.32 27.00 -15.37
N TYR A 160 -19.59 26.48 -14.16
CA TYR A 160 -18.70 26.59 -12.99
C TYR A 160 -17.87 25.32 -12.74
N ASN A 161 -18.09 24.27 -13.53
CA ASN A 161 -17.58 22.92 -13.32
C ASN A 161 -16.08 22.74 -13.66
N TYR A 162 -15.44 23.71 -14.33
CA TYR A 162 -14.00 23.62 -14.61
C TYR A 162 -13.16 23.40 -13.34
N HIS A 163 -13.58 23.98 -12.22
CA HIS A 163 -12.90 23.82 -10.94
C HIS A 163 -13.10 22.43 -10.30
N LEU A 164 -14.15 21.69 -10.69
CA LEU A 164 -14.53 20.42 -10.07
C LEU A 164 -14.13 19.20 -10.89
N ASP A 165 -13.84 19.36 -12.19
CA ASP A 165 -13.40 18.25 -13.03
C ASP A 165 -12.12 17.57 -12.50
N HIS A 166 -11.15 18.36 -12.04
CA HIS A 166 -9.93 17.81 -11.43
C HIS A 166 -10.23 17.05 -10.12
N TYR A 167 -11.19 17.53 -9.34
CA TYR A 167 -11.61 16.88 -8.10
C TYR A 167 -12.31 15.55 -8.37
N TYR A 168 -13.28 15.52 -9.28
CA TYR A 168 -14.01 14.28 -9.62
C TYR A 168 -13.09 13.24 -10.26
N ASN A 169 -12.18 13.68 -11.15
CA ASN A 169 -11.21 12.77 -11.75
C ASN A 169 -10.27 12.20 -10.70
N ASN A 170 -9.68 13.03 -9.83
CA ASN A 170 -8.78 12.53 -8.80
C ASN A 170 -9.51 11.61 -7.79
N PHE A 171 -10.73 11.97 -7.38
CA PHE A 171 -11.56 11.13 -6.53
C PHE A 171 -11.84 9.77 -7.17
N TYR A 172 -12.21 9.76 -8.46
CA TYR A 172 -12.37 8.53 -9.25
C TYR A 172 -11.09 7.68 -9.27
N GLU A 173 -9.93 8.28 -9.56
CA GLU A 173 -8.67 7.54 -9.60
C GLU A 173 -8.30 6.93 -8.24
N VAL A 174 -8.61 7.60 -7.11
CA VAL A 174 -8.38 7.04 -5.77
C VAL A 174 -9.24 5.79 -5.56
N ILE A 175 -10.53 5.85 -5.91
CA ILE A 175 -11.43 4.71 -5.72
C ILE A 175 -11.05 3.57 -6.68
N LYS A 176 -10.70 3.90 -7.92
CA LYS A 176 -10.24 2.94 -8.91
C LYS A 176 -8.96 2.24 -8.46
N PHE A 177 -8.01 2.97 -7.87
CA PHE A 177 -6.81 2.39 -7.28
C PHE A 177 -7.12 1.38 -6.16
N ILE A 178 -8.13 1.65 -5.32
CA ILE A 178 -8.60 0.69 -4.32
C ILE A 178 -9.24 -0.54 -5.01
N ASP A 179 -10.10 -0.31 -6.01
CA ASP A 179 -10.89 -1.34 -6.67
C ASP A 179 -10.05 -2.34 -7.48
N GLU A 180 -9.10 -1.82 -8.26
CA GLU A 180 -8.25 -2.59 -9.18
C GLU A 180 -7.03 -3.22 -8.49
N SER A 181 -6.77 -2.91 -7.23
CA SER A 181 -5.62 -3.49 -6.52
C SER A 181 -5.86 -4.96 -6.19
N ASP A 182 -5.10 -5.84 -6.84
CA ASP A 182 -5.04 -7.29 -6.54
C ASP A 182 -4.26 -7.60 -5.24
N LEU A 183 -3.57 -6.59 -4.69
CA LEU A 183 -2.72 -6.73 -3.51
C LEU A 183 -3.52 -6.71 -2.19
N ILE A 184 -4.78 -6.33 -2.24
CA ILE A 184 -5.66 -6.21 -1.06
C ILE A 184 -6.96 -6.99 -1.26
N ASP A 185 -7.43 -7.61 -0.17
CA ASP A 185 -8.70 -8.32 -0.16
C ASP A 185 -9.90 -7.35 -0.11
N ASN A 186 -11.10 -7.86 -0.35
CA ASN A 186 -12.33 -7.04 -0.33
C ASN A 186 -12.56 -6.37 1.04
N LYS A 187 -12.14 -7.01 2.14
CA LYS A 187 -12.26 -6.43 3.48
C LYS A 187 -11.40 -5.18 3.63
N LEU A 188 -10.15 -5.22 3.15
CA LEU A 188 -9.28 -4.05 3.12
C LEU A 188 -9.78 -3.00 2.12
N LYS A 189 -10.28 -3.40 0.94
CA LYS A 189 -10.89 -2.46 -0.04
C LYS A 189 -12.02 -1.65 0.60
N ASN A 190 -12.92 -2.32 1.32
CA ASN A 190 -14.00 -1.65 2.04
C ASN A 190 -13.43 -0.71 3.11
N ARG A 191 -12.44 -1.14 3.90
CA ARG A 191 -11.80 -0.30 4.92
C ARG A 191 -11.17 0.97 4.35
N TYR A 192 -10.40 0.88 3.26
CA TYR A 192 -9.78 2.07 2.64
C TYR A 192 -10.82 2.98 1.98
N SER A 193 -11.89 2.41 1.43
CA SER A 193 -13.03 3.17 0.91
C SER A 193 -13.77 3.93 2.01
N GLU A 194 -13.95 3.32 3.19
CA GLU A 194 -14.49 4.01 4.37
C GLU A 194 -13.59 5.14 4.85
N ILE A 195 -12.26 4.93 4.85
CA ILE A 195 -11.29 5.99 5.16
C ILE A 195 -11.48 7.15 4.19
N LEU A 196 -11.52 6.89 2.88
CA LEU A 196 -11.76 7.92 1.87
C LEU A 196 -13.09 8.65 2.09
N SER A 197 -14.18 7.91 2.31
CA SER A 197 -15.51 8.47 2.59
C SER A 197 -15.51 9.42 3.80
N SER A 198 -14.77 9.08 4.85
CA SER A 198 -14.65 9.91 6.06
C SER A 198 -13.92 11.23 5.85
N GLN A 199 -13.12 11.37 4.79
CA GLN A 199 -12.42 12.62 4.49
C GLN A 199 -13.34 13.65 3.81
N LEU A 200 -14.44 13.21 3.20
CA LEU A 200 -15.36 14.07 2.45
C LEU A 200 -16.28 14.85 3.39
N SER A 201 -16.42 16.16 3.15
CA SER A 201 -17.48 16.96 3.78
C SER A 201 -18.87 16.62 3.25
N GLU A 202 -19.89 17.04 3.99
CA GLU A 202 -21.30 16.89 3.57
C GLU A 202 -21.58 17.52 2.19
N HIS A 203 -21.05 18.71 1.95
CA HIS A 203 -21.24 19.41 0.67
C HIS A 203 -20.48 18.72 -0.48
N GLU A 204 -19.32 18.13 -0.21
CA GLU A 204 -18.59 17.29 -1.17
C GLU A 204 -19.39 16.04 -1.54
N LYS A 205 -19.95 15.34 -0.55
CA LYS A 205 -20.80 14.16 -0.78
C LYS A 205 -22.04 14.50 -1.61
N LEU A 206 -22.72 15.61 -1.31
CA LEU A 206 -23.83 16.13 -2.11
C LEU A 206 -23.42 16.42 -3.56
N MET A 207 -22.28 17.08 -3.75
CA MET A 207 -21.78 17.40 -5.08
C MET A 207 -21.38 16.15 -5.86
N ILE A 208 -20.83 15.12 -5.20
CA ILE A 208 -20.58 13.81 -5.81
C ILE A 208 -21.91 13.15 -6.20
N PHE A 209 -22.90 13.13 -5.31
CA PHE A 209 -24.22 12.54 -5.57
C PHE A 209 -24.88 13.13 -6.82
N TYR A 210 -24.94 14.46 -6.92
CA TYR A 210 -25.50 15.11 -8.10
C TYR A 210 -24.67 14.85 -9.35
N HIS A 211 -23.34 14.82 -9.24
CA HIS A 211 -22.46 14.50 -10.35
C HIS A 211 -22.72 13.08 -10.91
N ILE A 212 -22.79 12.05 -10.06
CA ILE A 212 -23.00 10.67 -10.53
C ILE A 212 -24.39 10.43 -11.13
N ILE A 213 -25.40 11.23 -10.76
CA ILE A 213 -26.76 11.11 -11.29
C ILE A 213 -26.91 11.80 -12.65
N TYR A 214 -26.32 12.99 -12.79
CA TYR A 214 -26.57 13.86 -13.94
C TYR A 214 -25.45 13.91 -14.96
N TYR A 215 -24.25 13.48 -14.57
CA TYR A 215 -23.11 13.40 -15.46
C TYR A 215 -22.66 11.94 -15.63
N PRO A 216 -22.83 11.35 -16.82
CA PRO A 216 -22.34 10.00 -17.10
C PRO A 216 -20.80 9.99 -17.03
N SER A 217 -20.29 9.57 -15.89
CA SER A 217 -18.87 9.46 -15.58
C SER A 217 -18.34 8.07 -15.99
N ARG A 218 -17.01 7.93 -16.10
CA ARG A 218 -16.25 6.72 -16.50
C ARG A 218 -16.40 5.52 -15.53
N GLY A 219 -17.59 5.25 -15.01
CA GLY A 219 -17.85 4.22 -14.00
C GLY A 219 -17.73 4.72 -12.56
N LEU A 220 -17.56 6.03 -12.32
CA LEU A 220 -17.53 6.59 -10.96
C LEU A 220 -18.82 6.28 -10.20
N LYS A 221 -19.99 6.33 -10.85
CA LYS A 221 -21.26 5.90 -10.24
C LYS A 221 -21.16 4.48 -9.68
N ASN A 222 -20.71 3.52 -10.49
CA ASN A 222 -20.61 2.11 -10.09
C ASN A 222 -19.67 1.93 -8.89
N LEU A 223 -18.54 2.65 -8.87
CA LEU A 223 -17.57 2.58 -7.77
C LEU A 223 -18.11 3.22 -6.48
N VAL A 224 -18.76 4.38 -6.58
CA VAL A 224 -19.38 5.06 -5.43
C VAL A 224 -20.47 4.20 -4.81
N GLU A 225 -21.32 3.57 -5.64
CA GLU A 225 -22.37 2.66 -5.19
C GLU A 225 -21.82 1.34 -4.65
N LYS A 226 -20.73 0.80 -5.23
CA LYS A 226 -20.10 -0.44 -4.78
C LYS A 226 -19.58 -0.33 -3.35
N TYR A 227 -19.02 0.81 -2.98
CA TYR A 227 -18.37 1.02 -1.68
C TYR A 227 -19.19 1.89 -0.72
N ASP A 228 -20.40 2.27 -1.12
CA ASP A 228 -21.29 3.20 -0.39
C ASP A 228 -20.57 4.45 0.16
N LEU A 229 -19.79 5.12 -0.71
CA LEU A 229 -18.88 6.19 -0.30
C LEU A 229 -19.58 7.44 0.24
N ILE A 230 -20.87 7.60 -0.03
CA ILE A 230 -21.67 8.75 0.40
C ILE A 230 -22.66 8.40 1.53
N LYS A 231 -22.39 7.32 2.28
CA LYS A 231 -23.19 6.95 3.47
C LYS A 231 -23.24 8.06 4.53
N ASN A 232 -24.32 8.03 5.32
CA ASN A 232 -24.55 8.87 6.50
C ASN A 232 -24.61 10.39 6.24
N PHE A 233 -25.03 10.81 5.05
CA PHE A 233 -25.35 12.21 4.79
C PHE A 233 -26.88 12.43 4.86
N ASN A 234 -27.32 13.62 5.33
CA ASN A 234 -28.74 13.96 5.51
C ASN A 234 -29.42 14.26 4.17
N TYR A 235 -29.84 13.20 3.49
CA TYR A 235 -30.61 13.26 2.25
C TYR A 235 -32.00 13.88 2.46
N ASP A 236 -32.65 13.57 3.58
CA ASP A 236 -34.08 13.80 3.82
C ASP A 236 -34.52 15.27 3.73
N ASN A 237 -33.61 16.22 3.98
CA ASN A 237 -33.90 17.65 3.91
C ASN A 237 -33.37 18.35 2.64
N THR A 238 -32.62 17.62 1.79
CA THR A 238 -31.75 18.25 0.79
C THR A 238 -31.88 17.65 -0.61
N VAL A 239 -32.36 16.41 -0.70
CA VAL A 239 -32.47 15.64 -1.93
C VAL A 239 -33.87 15.04 -2.01
N SER A 240 -34.57 15.21 -3.13
CA SER A 240 -35.90 14.61 -3.33
C SER A 240 -35.85 13.08 -3.37
N ASP A 241 -36.89 12.42 -2.86
CA ASP A 241 -37.06 10.95 -2.89
C ASP A 241 -36.85 10.33 -4.28
N PHE A 242 -37.30 11.01 -5.33
CA PHE A 242 -37.09 10.57 -6.72
C PHE A 242 -35.60 10.44 -7.08
N LEU A 243 -34.74 11.34 -6.60
CA LEU A 243 -33.31 11.27 -6.87
C LEU A 243 -32.60 10.27 -5.99
N LEU A 244 -33.08 10.08 -4.76
CA LEU A 244 -32.59 9.01 -3.89
C LEU A 244 -32.81 7.64 -4.51
N SER A 245 -33.96 7.43 -5.16
CA SER A 245 -34.24 6.18 -5.88
C SER A 245 -33.25 5.85 -7.01
N LYS A 246 -32.50 6.85 -7.51
CA LYS A 246 -31.50 6.66 -8.58
C LYS A 246 -30.11 6.26 -8.08
N TYR A 247 -29.89 6.37 -6.76
CA TYR A 247 -28.68 5.90 -6.08
C TYR A 247 -28.99 4.56 -5.43
N SER A 248 -28.26 3.52 -5.83
CA SER A 248 -28.50 2.15 -5.36
C SER A 248 -27.20 1.56 -4.83
N PRO A 249 -26.83 1.86 -3.57
CA PRO A 249 -25.64 1.28 -2.98
C PRO A 249 -25.82 -0.24 -2.92
N LYS A 250 -24.78 -0.98 -3.31
CA LYS A 250 -24.77 -2.44 -3.17
C LYS A 250 -24.58 -2.74 -1.70
N LEU A 251 -25.67 -3.01 -1.01
CA LEU A 251 -25.65 -3.56 0.34
C LEU A 251 -25.14 -5.01 0.23
N ASP A 252 -23.91 -5.24 0.70
CA ASP A 252 -23.39 -6.59 1.00
C ASP A 252 -24.13 -7.20 2.20
#